data_AF-A0AAV4GES2-F1
#
_entry.id   AF-A0AAV4GES2-F1
#
_cell.length_a   1.000
_cell.length_b   1.000
_cell.length_c   1.000
_cell.angle_alpha   90.00
_cell.angle_beta   90.00
_cell.angle_gamma   90.00
#
_symmetry.space_group_name_H-M   'P 1'
#
loop_
_entity.id
_entity.type
_entity.pdbx_description
1 polymer ?
#
loop_
_entity_poly.entity_id
_entity_poly.type
_entity_poly.pdbx_seq_one_letter_code
_entity_poly.pdbx_strand_id
1 'polypeptide(L)'
;MIPVIIINGDGGDDDDDDDDDDDDDDDDDDDDDRICSVHDSEDGVVVELSADIKAKTFVRVLEFIYTGVPRLEEGADEEMVTELRRVANIFQMSYLATICDNLEREEEFLNPSIGTYLNDETGLKLKHMYLNKKACADVVFLVDGEGQTVCL
;
A
#
# COMPACT_ATOMS: atom_id res chain seq x y z
N MET A 1 0.56 -16.88 -7.98
CA MET A 1 1.25 -16.81 -6.67
C MET A 1 1.01 -15.41 -6.14
N ILE A 2 0.21 -15.27 -5.08
CA ILE A 2 -0.17 -13.97 -4.52
C ILE A 2 0.97 -13.53 -3.60
N PRO A 3 1.55 -12.33 -3.77
CA PRO A 3 2.59 -11.84 -2.88
C PRO A 3 2.04 -11.66 -1.47
N VAL A 4 2.79 -12.12 -0.47
CA VAL A 4 2.46 -11.94 0.94
C VAL A 4 3.10 -10.63 1.38
N ILE A 5 2.27 -9.66 1.78
CA ILE A 5 2.74 -8.38 2.34
C ILE A 5 2.85 -8.58 3.85
N ILE A 6 4.08 -8.57 4.37
CA ILE A 6 4.36 -8.63 5.80
C ILE A 6 4.65 -7.21 6.27
N ILE A 7 3.91 -6.76 7.29
CA ILE A 7 4.14 -5.46 7.93
C ILE A 7 4.68 -5.76 9.31
N ASN A 8 5.98 -5.53 9.51
CA ASN A 8 6.60 -5.69 10.81
C ASN A 8 6.09 -4.57 11.73
N GLY A 9 5.41 -4.95 12.80
CA GLY A 9 4.94 -4.01 13.82
C GLY A 9 6.10 -3.65 14.73
N ASP A 10 6.33 -2.35 14.90
CA ASP A 10 7.32 -1.74 15.78
C ASP A 10 7.21 -2.35 17.21
N GLY A 11 8.13 -3.26 17.51
CA GLY A 11 8.31 -3.87 18.81
C GLY A 11 9.37 -3.06 19.54
N GLY A 12 8.93 -2.00 20.21
CA GLY A 12 9.78 -1.26 21.14
C GLY A 12 10.06 -2.12 22.37
N ASP A 13 11.27 -2.67 22.43
CA ASP A 13 11.89 -3.13 23.66
C ASP A 13 13.11 -2.23 23.91
N ASP A 14 12.93 -1.30 24.84
CA ASP A 14 14.00 -0.52 25.46
C ASP A 14 14.87 -1.48 26.27
N ASP A 15 16.07 -1.79 25.79
CA ASP A 15 17.14 -2.32 26.63
C ASP A 15 18.36 -1.41 26.46
N ASP A 16 18.53 -0.55 27.47
CA ASP A 16 19.79 0.11 27.81
C ASP A 16 20.90 -0.95 27.97
N ASP A 17 22.10 -0.70 27.45
CA ASP A 17 23.39 -0.92 28.14
C ASP A 17 24.59 -0.61 27.20
N ASP A 18 25.23 0.53 27.51
CA ASP A 18 26.67 0.83 27.65
C ASP A 18 27.77 0.37 26.64
N ASP A 19 28.53 1.41 26.26
CA ASP A 19 30.01 1.52 26.13
C ASP A 19 30.79 1.07 24.87
N ASP A 20 31.41 2.10 24.26
CA ASP A 20 32.78 2.26 23.73
C ASP A 20 33.37 1.26 22.72
N ASP A 21 33.64 1.73 21.49
CA ASP A 21 35.00 2.07 21.00
C ASP A 21 35.02 2.31 19.47
N ASP A 22 35.85 3.29 19.08
CA ASP A 22 36.13 3.77 17.71
C ASP A 22 36.52 2.67 16.70
N ASP A 23 36.04 2.78 15.45
CA ASP A 23 36.87 2.63 14.25
C ASP A 23 36.14 3.18 13.01
N ASP A 24 36.85 4.05 12.28
CA ASP A 24 36.46 4.63 10.99
C ASP A 24 36.24 3.54 9.94
N ASP A 25 35.05 3.49 9.33
CA ASP A 25 34.88 3.09 7.94
C ASP A 25 33.82 4.00 7.31
N ASP A 26 34.31 4.88 6.43
CA ASP A 26 33.52 5.62 5.44
C ASP A 26 32.88 4.59 4.48
N ASP A 27 31.67 4.13 4.80
CA ASP A 27 30.80 3.52 3.80
C ASP A 27 29.58 4.44 3.60
N ASP A 28 29.51 4.97 2.38
CA ASP A 28 28.42 5.76 1.82
C ASP A 28 27.10 4.96 1.86
N ASP A 29 26.43 4.88 3.00
CA ASP A 29 25.08 4.34 3.12
C ASP A 29 24.05 5.40 2.68
N ASP A 30 24.09 5.75 1.40
CA ASP A 30 23.02 6.44 0.65
C ASP A 30 21.80 5.51 0.40
N ASP A 31 21.55 4.54 1.28
CA ASP A 31 20.55 3.47 1.11
C ASP A 31 19.24 3.70 1.91
N ASP A 32 19.11 4.83 2.61
CA ASP A 32 17.98 5.08 3.54
C ASP A 32 16.70 5.63 2.88
N ASP A 33 16.66 5.75 1.55
CA ASP A 33 15.46 6.15 0.79
C ASP A 33 14.64 4.96 0.25
N ARG A 34 15.03 3.72 0.58
CA ARG A 34 14.31 2.53 0.10
C ARG A 34 12.98 2.35 0.81
N ILE A 35 11.91 2.72 0.11
CA ILE A 35 10.53 2.56 0.57
C ILE A 35 10.10 1.10 0.82
N CYS A 36 10.77 0.16 0.15
CA CYS A 36 10.53 -1.27 0.30
C CYS A 36 11.74 -2.11 -0.13
N SER A 37 11.84 -3.31 0.44
CA SER A 37 12.73 -4.38 -0.01
C SER A 37 11.91 -5.57 -0.50
N VAL A 38 12.48 -6.34 -1.44
CA VAL A 38 11.83 -7.52 -2.03
C VAL A 38 12.73 -8.73 -1.82
N HIS A 39 12.17 -9.78 -1.23
CA HIS A 39 12.88 -11.01 -0.90
C HIS A 39 12.13 -12.22 -1.45
N ASP A 40 12.85 -13.14 -2.10
CA ASP A 40 12.31 -14.45 -2.46
C ASP A 40 12.41 -15.40 -1.26
N SER A 41 11.28 -15.95 -0.82
CA SER A 41 11.17 -16.97 0.22
C SER A 41 10.70 -18.30 -0.39
N GLU A 42 10.91 -19.41 0.33
CA GLU A 42 10.40 -20.73 -0.08
C GLU A 42 8.87 -20.74 -0.28
N ASP A 43 8.16 -19.85 0.41
CA ASP A 43 6.69 -19.67 0.33
C ASP A 43 6.23 -18.61 -0.69
N GLY A 44 7.16 -17.88 -1.32
CA GLY A 44 6.85 -16.86 -2.35
C GLY A 44 7.62 -15.56 -2.20
N VAL A 45 7.18 -14.53 -2.95
CA VAL A 45 7.78 -13.18 -2.90
C VAL A 45 7.25 -12.42 -1.69
N VAL A 46 8.16 -11.99 -0.81
CA VAL A 46 7.91 -11.12 0.33
C VAL A 46 8.31 -9.69 -0.05
N VAL A 47 7.39 -8.75 0.10
CA VAL A 47 7.68 -7.32 -0.01
C VAL A 47 7.58 -6.73 1.38
N GLU A 48 8.70 -6.21 1.88
CA GLU A 48 8.78 -5.53 3.17
C GLU A 48 8.77 -4.03 2.93
N LEU A 49 7.94 -3.32 3.69
CA LEU A 49 7.82 -1.86 3.62
C LEU A 49 8.73 -1.23 4.66
N SER A 50 9.19 -0.01 4.40
CA SER A 50 9.97 0.77 5.37
C SER A 50 9.28 0.83 6.73
N ALA A 51 10.07 0.69 7.80
CA ALA A 51 9.62 0.75 9.19
C ALA A 51 8.90 2.07 9.52
N ASP A 52 9.18 3.13 8.76
CA ASP A 52 8.51 4.43 8.86
C ASP A 52 7.01 4.36 8.57
N ILE A 53 6.53 3.33 7.87
CA ILE A 53 5.12 3.16 7.53
C ILE A 53 4.43 2.36 8.63
N LYS A 54 3.77 3.08 9.54
CA LYS A 54 2.95 2.46 10.60
C LYS A 54 1.91 1.51 9.99
N ALA A 55 1.81 0.30 10.54
CA ALA A 55 0.85 -0.71 10.07
C ALA A 55 -0.60 -0.22 10.04
N LYS A 56 -1.00 0.59 11.04
CA LYS A 56 -2.33 1.21 11.10
C LYS A 56 -2.60 2.11 9.89
N THR A 57 -1.61 2.88 9.46
CA THR A 57 -1.71 3.74 8.28
C THR A 57 -1.84 2.90 7.01
N PHE A 58 -1.03 1.85 6.89
CA PHE A 58 -1.08 0.99 5.72
C PHE A 58 -2.42 0.24 5.59
N VAL A 59 -3.05 -0.14 6.70
CA VAL A 59 -4.41 -0.71 6.67
C VAL A 59 -5.41 0.28 6.04
N ARG A 60 -5.29 1.59 6.29
CA ARG A 60 -6.15 2.59 5.64
C ARG A 60 -5.89 2.73 4.14
N VAL A 61 -4.63 2.56 3.73
CA VAL A 61 -4.27 2.47 2.30
C VAL A 61 -4.94 1.26 1.66
N LEU A 62 -4.90 0.09 2.32
CA LEU A 62 -5.60 -1.11 1.83
C LEU A 62 -7.11 -0.89 1.76
N GLU A 63 -7.73 -0.29 2.77
CA GLU A 63 -9.15 0.06 2.72
C GLU A 63 -9.45 0.94 1.51
N PHE A 64 -8.64 1.97 1.26
CA PHE A 64 -8.79 2.80 0.07
C PHE A 64 -8.69 1.99 -1.24
N ILE A 65 -7.74 1.05 -1.35
CA ILE A 65 -7.57 0.20 -2.54
C ILE A 65 -8.81 -0.68 -2.77
N TYR A 66 -9.37 -1.27 -1.70
CA TYR A 66 -10.46 -2.24 -1.83
C TYR A 66 -11.86 -1.63 -1.80
N THR A 67 -12.05 -0.46 -1.17
CA THR A 67 -13.37 0.18 -1.03
C THR A 67 -13.48 1.56 -1.67
N GLY A 68 -12.38 2.13 -2.17
CA GLY A 68 -12.34 3.43 -2.84
C GLY A 68 -12.35 4.64 -1.90
N VAL A 69 -12.63 4.45 -0.61
CA VAL A 69 -12.60 5.49 0.43
C VAL A 69 -12.09 4.88 1.74
N PRO A 70 -11.08 5.48 2.41
CA PRO A 70 -10.61 5.01 3.72
C PRO A 70 -11.70 5.27 4.77
N ARG A 71 -11.93 4.30 5.67
CA ARG A 71 -12.87 4.49 6.78
C ARG A 71 -12.12 5.13 7.94
N LEU A 72 -12.29 6.42 8.12
CA LEU A 72 -11.79 7.12 9.29
C LEU A 72 -12.92 7.19 10.33
N GLU A 73 -12.60 6.91 11.60
CA GLU A 73 -13.57 7.08 12.68
C GLU A 73 -13.91 8.57 12.86
N GLU A 74 -15.13 8.88 13.33
CA GLU A 74 -15.51 10.26 13.64
C GLU A 74 -14.54 10.83 14.71
N GLY A 75 -13.82 11.90 14.37
CA GLY A 75 -12.76 12.45 15.21
C GLY A 75 -11.37 11.88 14.93
N ALA A 76 -11.12 11.43 13.70
CA ALA A 76 -9.81 10.98 13.25
C ALA A 76 -8.69 11.94 13.66
N ASP A 77 -7.63 11.36 14.23
CA ASP A 77 -6.47 12.10 14.71
C ASP A 77 -5.79 12.85 13.54
N GLU A 78 -5.52 14.13 13.71
CA GLU A 78 -4.88 14.98 12.70
C GLU A 78 -3.50 14.42 12.32
N GLU A 79 -2.81 13.78 13.28
CA GLU A 79 -1.58 13.03 13.06
C GLU A 79 -1.80 11.88 12.05
N MET A 80 -2.91 11.14 12.17
CA MET A 80 -3.21 10.02 11.28
C MET A 80 -3.48 10.49 9.85
N VAL A 81 -4.22 11.60 9.68
CA VAL A 81 -4.51 12.17 8.36
C VAL A 81 -3.23 12.68 7.69
N THR A 82 -2.36 13.32 8.47
CA THR A 82 -1.05 13.79 8.00
C THR A 82 -0.17 12.64 7.54
N GLU A 83 -0.11 11.57 8.33
CA GLU A 83 0.66 10.38 8.02
C GLU A 83 0.09 9.62 6.81
N LEU A 84 -1.24 9.50 6.72
CA LEU A 84 -1.91 8.91 5.56
C LEU A 84 -1.64 9.69 4.28
N ARG A 85 -1.58 11.02 4.35
CA ARG A 85 -1.18 11.86 3.21
C ARG A 85 0.27 11.64 2.82
N ARG A 86 1.19 11.54 3.79
CA ARG A 86 2.61 11.23 3.54
C ARG A 86 2.72 9.91 2.77
N VAL A 87 2.08 8.87 3.28
CA VAL A 87 2.06 7.53 2.67
C VAL A 87 1.37 7.54 1.29
N ALA A 88 0.30 8.31 1.11
CA ALA A 88 -0.35 8.47 -0.19
C ALA A 88 0.60 9.08 -1.24
N ASN A 89 1.43 10.04 -0.86
CA ASN A 89 2.41 10.66 -1.76
C ASN A 89 3.53 9.70 -2.13
N ILE A 90 4.01 8.92 -1.14
CA ILE A 90 4.98 7.83 -1.33
C ILE A 90 4.50 6.84 -2.40
N PHE A 91 3.25 6.36 -2.28
CA PHE A 91 2.67 5.40 -3.23
C PHE A 91 2.09 6.07 -4.48
N GLN A 92 2.27 7.38 -4.67
CA GLN A 92 1.74 8.18 -5.78
C GLN A 92 0.22 8.07 -5.96
N MET A 93 -0.52 7.96 -4.85
CA MET A 93 -1.97 7.83 -4.81
C MET A 93 -2.65 9.21 -4.70
N SER A 94 -2.71 9.94 -5.82
CA SER A 94 -3.23 11.32 -5.88
C SER A 94 -4.67 11.48 -5.35
N TYR A 95 -5.54 10.50 -5.60
CA TYR A 95 -6.92 10.52 -5.09
C TYR A 95 -6.97 10.34 -3.57
N LEU A 96 -6.09 9.54 -2.98
CA LEU A 96 -6.00 9.37 -1.53
C LEU A 96 -5.47 10.66 -0.87
N ALA A 97 -4.48 11.31 -1.47
CA ALA A 97 -4.01 12.62 -1.03
C ALA A 97 -5.13 13.67 -1.07
N THR A 98 -5.94 13.68 -2.14
CA THR A 98 -7.11 14.57 -2.26
C THR A 98 -8.14 14.30 -1.17
N ILE A 99 -8.40 13.03 -0.84
CA ILE A 99 -9.29 12.65 0.26
C ILE A 99 -8.76 13.21 1.60
N CYS A 100 -7.45 13.11 1.84
CA CYS A 100 -6.82 13.67 3.05
C CYS A 100 -6.98 15.20 3.10
N ASP A 101 -6.75 15.91 1.98
CA ASP A 101 -6.93 17.36 1.91
C ASP A 101 -8.39 17.78 2.16
N ASN A 102 -9.36 16.99 1.68
CA ASN A 102 -10.78 17.24 1.94
C ASN A 102 -11.13 17.06 3.42
N LEU A 103 -10.49 16.10 4.11
CA LEU A 103 -10.69 15.89 5.55
C LEU A 103 -10.13 17.04 6.37
N GLU A 104 -8.94 17.54 6.04
CA GLU A 104 -8.35 18.73 6.69
C GLU A 104 -9.21 19.98 6.51
N ARG A 105 -9.98 20.07 5.41
CA ARG A 105 -10.87 21.21 5.10
C ARG A 105 -12.30 21.03 5.58
N GLU A 106 -12.63 19.93 6.25
CA GLU A 106 -14.02 19.56 6.60
C GLU A 106 -14.94 19.45 5.34
N GLU A 107 -14.36 19.15 4.18
CA GLU A 107 -15.04 18.97 2.89
C GLU A 107 -15.24 17.48 2.54
N GLU A 108 -15.32 16.61 3.55
CA GLU A 108 -15.44 15.15 3.41
C GLU A 108 -16.66 14.70 2.58
N PHE A 109 -17.68 15.54 2.48
CA PHE A 109 -18.85 15.31 1.64
C PHE A 109 -18.51 15.15 0.15
N LEU A 110 -17.32 15.57 -0.30
CA LEU A 110 -16.82 15.38 -1.66
C LEU A 110 -16.25 13.97 -1.88
N ASN A 111 -15.78 13.29 -0.84
CA ASN A 111 -15.10 12.00 -0.92
C ASN A 111 -15.94 10.84 -1.52
N PRO A 112 -17.27 10.76 -1.31
CA PRO A 112 -18.10 9.73 -1.96
C PRO A 112 -18.05 9.77 -3.50
N SER A 113 -17.85 10.95 -4.08
CA SER A 113 -17.74 11.11 -5.53
C SER A 113 -16.44 10.50 -6.07
N ILE A 114 -15.35 10.62 -5.31
CA ILE A 114 -14.04 10.01 -5.62
C ILE A 114 -14.16 8.48 -5.57
N GLY A 115 -14.78 7.95 -4.52
CA GLY A 115 -14.97 6.50 -4.38
C GLY A 115 -15.78 5.89 -5.52
N THR A 116 -16.85 6.57 -5.96
CA THR A 116 -17.67 6.11 -7.10
C THR A 116 -16.85 6.09 -8.40
N TYR A 117 -16.12 7.19 -8.67
CA TYR A 117 -15.25 7.29 -9.85
C TYR A 117 -14.18 6.19 -9.86
N LEU A 118 -13.50 5.97 -8.74
CA LEU A 118 -12.45 4.96 -8.61
C LEU A 118 -12.98 3.55 -8.82
N ASN A 119 -14.18 3.24 -8.32
CA ASN A 119 -14.78 1.92 -8.50
C ASN A 119 -15.02 1.61 -9.99
N ASP A 120 -15.56 2.59 -10.74
CA ASP A 120 -15.80 2.45 -12.18
C ASP A 120 -14.48 2.36 -12.97
N GLU A 121 -13.51 3.20 -12.65
CA GLU A 121 -12.21 3.24 -13.33
C GLU A 121 -11.37 1.99 -13.04
N THR A 122 -11.40 1.49 -11.79
CA THR A 122 -10.67 0.29 -11.36
C THR A 122 -11.20 -0.94 -12.07
N GLY A 123 -12.52 -1.10 -12.18
CA GLY A 123 -13.12 -2.19 -12.96
C GLY A 123 -12.67 -2.18 -14.44
N LEU A 124 -12.60 -0.99 -15.04
CA LEU A 124 -12.13 -0.84 -16.42
C LEU A 124 -10.64 -1.16 -16.58
N LYS A 125 -9.80 -0.64 -15.68
CA LYS A 125 -8.35 -0.88 -15.66
C LYS A 125 -8.03 -2.35 -15.44
N LEU A 126 -8.66 -3.00 -14.46
CA LEU A 126 -8.49 -4.43 -14.20
C LEU A 126 -8.86 -5.27 -15.42
N LYS A 127 -9.99 -4.96 -16.06
CA LYS A 127 -10.39 -5.61 -17.31
C LYS A 127 -9.33 -5.46 -18.41
N HIS A 128 -8.75 -4.28 -18.55
CA HIS A 128 -7.71 -4.02 -19.56
C HIS A 128 -6.39 -4.74 -19.27
N MET A 129 -6.00 -4.81 -18.00
CA MET A 129 -4.73 -5.40 -17.57
C MET A 129 -4.76 -6.93 -17.51
N TYR A 130 -5.91 -7.52 -17.18
CA TYR A 130 -5.97 -8.94 -16.79
C TYR A 130 -6.93 -9.79 -17.63
N LEU A 131 -8.04 -9.24 -18.15
CA LEU A 131 -9.00 -10.05 -18.92
C LEU A 131 -8.37 -10.51 -20.24
N ASN A 132 -8.39 -11.82 -20.49
CA ASN A 132 -7.77 -12.46 -21.66
C ASN A 132 -6.26 -12.19 -21.79
N LYS A 133 -5.60 -11.83 -20.68
CA LYS A 133 -4.14 -11.77 -20.61
C LYS A 133 -3.65 -13.03 -19.92
N LYS A 134 -2.46 -13.52 -20.30
CA LYS A 134 -1.82 -14.66 -19.64
C LYS A 134 -1.04 -14.26 -18.40
N ALA A 135 -0.67 -12.98 -18.31
CA ALA A 135 0.03 -12.43 -17.16
C ALA A 135 -0.91 -12.44 -15.94
N CYS A 136 -0.44 -13.02 -14.83
CA CYS A 136 -1.18 -13.14 -13.56
C CYS A 136 -2.45 -13.99 -13.61
N ALA A 137 -2.69 -14.75 -14.69
CA ALA A 137 -3.88 -15.59 -14.80
C ALA A 137 -3.71 -16.90 -14.04
N ASP A 138 -4.51 -17.09 -13.00
CA ASP A 138 -4.54 -18.31 -12.21
C ASP A 138 -5.55 -19.34 -12.77
N VAL A 139 -6.54 -18.90 -13.56
CA VAL A 139 -7.59 -19.77 -14.13
C VAL A 139 -7.80 -19.49 -15.63
N VAL A 140 -8.01 -20.57 -16.40
CA VAL A 140 -8.39 -20.52 -17.82
C VAL A 140 -9.71 -21.25 -18.02
N PHE A 141 -10.71 -20.52 -18.52
CA PHE A 141 -11.99 -21.08 -18.94
C PHE A 141 -11.94 -21.44 -20.43
N LEU A 142 -12.32 -22.66 -20.79
CA LEU A 142 -12.48 -23.07 -22.19
C LEU A 142 -13.96 -23.03 -22.54
N VAL A 143 -14.37 -22.10 -23.39
CA VAL A 143 -15.75 -21.96 -23.86
C VAL A 143 -15.76 -22.14 -25.38
N ASP A 144 -16.51 -23.12 -25.88
CA ASP A 144 -16.64 -23.43 -27.31
C ASP A 144 -15.32 -23.57 -28.10
N GLY A 145 -14.24 -24.00 -27.43
CA GLY A 145 -12.92 -24.17 -28.03
C GLY A 145 -12.02 -22.94 -27.97
N GLU A 146 -12.52 -21.79 -27.50
CA GLU A 146 -11.74 -20.58 -27.23
C GLU A 146 -11.42 -20.47 -25.73
N GLY A 147 -10.15 -20.16 -25.40
CA GLY A 147 -9.69 -19.99 -24.03
C GLY A 147 -9.86 -18.54 -23.55
N GLN A 148 -10.65 -18.33 -22.50
CA GLN A 148 -10.74 -17.08 -21.76
C GLN A 148 -9.92 -17.19 -20.48
N THR A 149 -8.88 -16.37 -20.37
CA THR A 149 -8.08 -16.25 -19.14
C THR A 149 -8.67 -15.20 -18.20
N VAL A 150 -8.74 -15.55 -16.92
CA VAL A 150 -9.23 -14.68 -15.83
C VAL A 150 -8.26 -14.77 -14.66
N CYS A 151 -7.93 -13.62 -14.08
CA CYS A 151 -7.20 -13.50 -12.82
C CYS A 151 -8.24 -13.30 -11.70
N LEU A 152 -8.17 -14.10 -10.62
CA LEU A 152 -9.08 -14.03 -9.48
C LEU A 152 -8.48 -13.20 -8.34
#